data_AF-A0AAF0Q6C4-F1
#
_entry.id   AF-A0AAF0Q6C4-F1
#
_cell.length_a   1.000
_cell.length_b   1.000
_cell.length_c   1.000
_cell.angle_alpha   90.00
_cell.angle_beta   90.00
_cell.angle_gamma   90.00
#
_symmetry.space_group_name_H-M   'P 1'
#
loop_
_entity.id
_entity.type
_entity.pdbx_description
1 polymer ?
#
loop_
_entity_poly.entity_id
_entity_poly.type
_entity_poly.pdbx_seq_one_letter_code
_entity_poly.pdbx_strand_id
1 'polypeptide(L)'
;EVDNEGGVESIASKIYQRLKQEKSFLVILDDVCEVIDLDDVGVPQPKDHAGSNVIITCRSLDVCRQMKTDTDMNVSTLDEDESWQLFVKNAGDVANRVDIEPLAMDIARECGGLPLAITVIATSMRGKSRVELWEDALKSLRMSEPYDAHVIQKVYKIIKLSLDNLESRDIELSTYRQSKEAL
;
A
#
# COMPACT_ATOMS: atom_id res chain seq x y z
N GLU A 1 12.04 37.52 -38.32
CA GLU A 1 11.83 37.13 -36.92
C GLU A 1 10.34 36.93 -36.73
N VAL A 2 9.93 35.69 -36.50
CA VAL A 2 8.57 35.34 -36.10
C VAL A 2 8.77 34.31 -34.99
N ASP A 3 8.15 34.63 -33.86
CA ASP A 3 8.29 34.05 -32.53
C ASP A 3 8.37 32.52 -32.51
N ASN A 4 9.48 32.01 -31.97
CA ASN A 4 9.71 30.58 -31.74
C ASN A 4 8.84 30.15 -30.54
N GLU A 5 7.95 29.21 -30.81
CA GLU A 5 6.99 28.60 -29.89
C GLU A 5 7.62 28.31 -28.52
N GLY A 6 7.00 28.86 -27.47
CA GLY A 6 7.33 28.53 -26.09
C GLY A 6 7.11 27.04 -25.86
N GLY A 7 8.19 26.27 -25.99
CA GLY A 7 8.18 24.83 -25.84
C GLY A 7 7.57 24.45 -24.51
N VAL A 8 6.53 23.63 -24.55
CA VAL A 8 5.88 23.11 -23.35
C VAL A 8 6.94 22.33 -22.55
N GLU A 9 7.44 22.96 -21.49
CA GLU A 9 8.38 22.32 -20.58
C GLU A 9 7.69 21.10 -19.94
N SER A 10 8.28 19.91 -20.15
CA SER A 10 7.81 18.65 -19.59
C SER A 10 7.69 18.73 -18.07
N ILE A 11 6.74 18.00 -17.50
CA ILE A 11 6.57 17.88 -16.04
C ILE A 11 7.87 17.39 -15.39
N ALA A 12 8.57 16.44 -16.02
CA ALA A 12 9.87 15.96 -15.55
C ALA A 12 10.90 17.10 -15.47
N SER A 13 11.00 17.94 -16.51
CA SER A 13 11.91 19.09 -16.50
C SER A 13 11.60 20.07 -15.36
N LYS A 14 10.31 20.35 -15.11
CA LYS A 14 9.87 21.21 -14.00
C LYS A 14 10.25 20.63 -12.64
N ILE A 15 10.03 19.33 -12.44
CA ILE A 15 10.42 18.62 -11.21
C ILE A 15 11.92 18.73 -11.01
N TYR A 16 12.70 18.43 -12.06
CA TYR A 16 14.15 18.46 -12.01
C TYR A 16 14.69 19.84 -11.66
N GLN A 17 14.22 20.89 -12.35
CA GLN A 17 14.64 22.27 -12.07
C GLN A 17 14.29 22.69 -10.65
N ARG A 18 13.10 22.30 -10.17
CA ARG A 18 12.65 22.63 -8.81
C ARG A 18 13.51 21.94 -7.75
N LEU A 19 13.77 20.64 -7.91
CA LEU A 19 14.53 19.83 -6.94
C LEU A 19 16.02 20.20 -6.91
N LYS A 20 16.60 20.54 -8.07
CA LYS A 20 18.00 20.97 -8.19
C LYS A 20 18.31 22.29 -7.47
N GLN A 21 17.30 23.13 -7.26
CA GLN A 21 17.45 24.39 -6.52
C GLN A 21 17.38 24.20 -5.01
N GLU A 22 16.88 23.05 -4.55
CA GLU A 22 16.83 22.75 -3.12
C GLU A 22 18.20 22.39 -2.58
N LYS A 23 18.39 22.55 -1.26
CA LYS A 23 19.60 22.05 -0.60
C LYS A 23 19.57 20.54 -0.41
N SER A 24 18.38 19.99 -0.17
CA SER A 24 18.10 18.58 0.06
C SER A 24 16.61 18.33 -0.18
N PHE A 25 16.24 17.14 -0.65
CA PHE A 25 14.85 16.77 -0.86
C PHE A 25 14.54 15.34 -0.39
N LEU A 26 13.25 15.07 -0.15
CA LEU A 26 12.73 13.73 0.05
C LEU A 26 11.64 13.49 -1.01
N VAL A 27 11.83 12.46 -1.83
CA VAL A 27 10.80 11.96 -2.75
C VAL A 27 10.33 10.60 -2.27
N ILE A 28 9.02 10.39 -2.23
CA ILE A 28 8.42 9.10 -1.89
C ILE A 28 7.67 8.62 -3.14
N LEU A 29 8.12 7.50 -3.70
CA LEU A 29 7.46 6.80 -4.78
C LEU A 29 6.64 5.67 -4.15
N ASP A 30 5.33 5.91 -4.06
CA ASP A 30 4.38 4.99 -3.44
C ASP A 30 3.89 3.92 -4.44
N ASP A 31 3.64 2.71 -3.94
CA ASP A 31 3.16 1.53 -4.68
C ASP A 31 3.79 1.30 -6.08
N VAL A 32 5.12 1.30 -6.16
CA VAL A 32 5.83 1.09 -7.43
C VAL A 32 5.69 -0.37 -7.88
N CYS A 33 5.01 -0.60 -9.01
CA CYS A 33 4.83 -1.93 -9.59
C CYS A 33 5.95 -2.33 -10.57
N GLU A 34 6.53 -1.36 -11.28
CA GLU A 34 7.53 -1.58 -12.32
C GLU A 34 8.76 -0.68 -12.13
N VAL A 35 9.86 -1.00 -12.81
CA VAL A 35 11.11 -0.24 -12.70
C VAL A 35 10.90 1.15 -13.30
N ILE A 36 11.25 2.18 -12.52
CA ILE A 36 11.19 3.59 -12.96
C ILE A 36 12.62 4.12 -13.09
N ASP A 37 12.91 4.81 -14.19
CA ASP A 37 14.11 5.65 -14.25
C ASP A 37 13.79 7.00 -13.60
N LEU A 38 14.55 7.38 -12.58
CA LEU A 38 14.38 8.66 -11.88
C LEU A 38 14.58 9.85 -12.82
N ASP A 39 15.43 9.69 -13.85
CA ASP A 39 15.69 10.75 -14.82
C ASP A 39 14.45 11.02 -15.69
N ASP A 40 13.69 9.97 -16.05
CA ASP A 40 12.45 10.06 -16.83
C ASP A 40 11.34 10.83 -16.09
N VAL A 41 11.33 10.77 -14.76
CA VAL A 41 10.38 11.50 -13.90
C VAL A 41 10.98 12.80 -13.35
N GLY A 42 12.20 13.16 -13.75
CA GLY A 42 12.86 14.41 -13.38
C GLY A 42 13.36 14.46 -11.94
N VAL A 43 13.56 13.33 -11.28
CA VAL A 43 14.12 13.28 -9.92
C VAL A 43 15.66 13.21 -10.03
N PRO A 44 16.40 14.22 -9.54
CA PRO A 44 17.87 14.16 -9.55
C PRO A 44 18.39 12.95 -8.76
N GLN A 45 19.49 12.38 -9.22
CA GLN A 45 20.14 11.26 -8.55
C GLN A 45 20.64 11.68 -7.15
N PRO A 46 20.24 11.02 -6.04
CA PRO A 46 20.57 11.44 -4.67
C PRO A 46 22.08 11.53 -4.39
N LYS A 47 22.88 10.68 -5.04
CA LYS A 47 24.35 10.70 -4.94
C LYS A 47 24.97 12.05 -5.36
N ASP A 48 24.31 12.77 -6.25
CA ASP A 48 24.76 14.06 -6.78
C ASP A 48 24.21 15.23 -5.95
N HIS A 49 23.44 14.94 -4.89
CA HIS A 49 22.68 15.92 -4.13
C HIS A 49 22.67 15.59 -2.63
N ALA A 50 23.76 15.96 -1.95
CA ALA A 50 24.00 15.58 -0.56
C ALA A 50 22.83 15.91 0.39
N GLY A 51 22.38 14.91 1.15
CA GLY A 51 21.26 15.04 2.09
C GLY A 51 19.88 14.78 1.48
N SER A 52 19.80 14.49 0.18
CA SER A 52 18.57 14.06 -0.47
C SER A 52 18.34 12.55 -0.37
N ASN A 53 17.08 12.13 -0.29
CA ASN A 53 16.66 10.73 -0.24
C ASN A 53 15.49 10.46 -1.18
N VAL A 54 15.45 9.24 -1.72
CA VAL A 54 14.28 8.69 -2.42
C VAL A 54 13.85 7.44 -1.68
N ILE A 55 12.60 7.40 -1.23
CA ILE A 55 11.99 6.23 -0.62
C ILE A 55 11.05 5.61 -1.64
N ILE A 56 11.19 4.30 -1.84
CA ILE A 56 10.33 3.52 -2.72
C ILE A 56 9.59 2.53 -1.84
N THR A 57 8.25 2.51 -1.94
CA THR A 57 7.45 1.42 -1.38
C THR A 57 7.01 0.52 -2.52
N CYS A 58 7.30 -0.76 -2.41
CA CYS A 58 7.06 -1.74 -3.46
C CYS A 58 6.70 -3.09 -2.85
N ARG A 59 5.89 -3.88 -3.56
CA ARG A 59 5.56 -5.27 -3.17
C ARG A 59 6.61 -6.29 -3.63
N SER A 60 7.52 -5.89 -4.52
CA SER A 60 8.54 -6.74 -5.14
C SER A 60 9.94 -6.23 -4.84
N LEU A 61 10.68 -6.98 -4.03
CA LEU A 61 12.09 -6.67 -3.74
C LEU A 61 12.94 -6.66 -5.02
N ASP A 62 12.56 -7.44 -6.04
CA ASP A 62 13.29 -7.49 -7.30
C ASP A 62 13.12 -6.20 -8.13
N VAL A 63 12.01 -5.47 -7.97
CA VAL A 63 11.86 -4.13 -8.56
C VAL A 63 12.80 -3.15 -7.85
N CYS A 64 12.84 -3.15 -6.52
CA CYS A 64 13.78 -2.31 -5.74
C CYS A 64 15.23 -2.55 -6.18
N ARG A 65 15.63 -3.82 -6.29
CA ARG A 65 16.98 -4.21 -6.74
C ARG A 65 17.30 -3.74 -8.16
N GLN A 66 16.34 -3.84 -9.09
CA GLN A 66 16.52 -3.34 -10.46
C GLN A 66 16.63 -1.82 -10.51
N MET A 67 15.92 -1.12 -9.61
CA MET A 67 16.06 0.33 -9.38
C MET A 67 17.32 0.70 -8.58
N LYS A 68 18.13 -0.29 -8.16
CA LYS A 68 19.42 -0.12 -7.48
C LYS A 68 19.30 0.66 -6.17
N THR A 69 18.32 0.32 -5.34
CA THR A 69 18.16 0.88 -3.99
C THR A 69 19.42 0.70 -3.14
N ASP A 70 19.80 1.74 -2.39
CA ASP A 70 20.96 1.70 -1.49
C ASP A 70 20.67 0.89 -0.20
N THR A 71 19.41 0.87 0.23
CA THR A 71 18.97 0.20 1.45
C THR A 71 17.61 -0.44 1.21
N ASP A 72 17.53 -1.74 1.49
CA ASP A 72 16.27 -2.49 1.45
C ASP A 72 15.70 -2.61 2.85
N MET A 73 14.42 -2.25 3.01
CA MET A 73 13.68 -2.39 4.26
C MET A 73 12.48 -3.29 4.05
N ASN A 74 12.50 -4.48 4.65
CA ASN A 74 11.36 -5.38 4.65
C ASN A 74 10.43 -5.03 5.82
N VAL A 75 9.18 -4.66 5.50
CA VAL A 75 8.15 -4.41 6.51
C VAL A 75 7.50 -5.75 6.86
N SER A 76 7.83 -6.28 8.04
CA SER A 76 7.24 -7.52 8.55
C SER A 76 5.79 -7.31 9.01
N THR A 77 5.06 -8.41 9.17
CA THR A 77 3.80 -8.40 9.90
C THR A 77 4.02 -8.00 11.35
N LEU A 78 2.95 -7.54 12.01
CA LEU A 78 2.95 -7.22 13.43
C LEU A 78 3.19 -8.49 14.26
N ASP A 79 3.84 -8.32 15.40
CA ASP A 79 3.93 -9.39 16.41
C ASP A 79 2.58 -9.59 17.15
N GLU A 80 2.51 -10.56 18.07
CA GLU A 80 1.26 -10.86 18.80
C GLU A 80 0.80 -9.69 19.66
N ASP A 81 1.71 -8.97 20.31
CA ASP A 81 1.39 -7.87 21.23
C ASP A 81 0.91 -6.64 20.44
N GLU A 82 1.62 -6.28 19.37
CA GLU A 82 1.23 -5.22 18.44
C GLU A 82 -0.12 -5.53 17.78
N SER A 83 -0.32 -6.80 17.37
CA SER A 83 -1.58 -7.26 16.78
C SER A 83 -2.73 -7.14 17.76
N TRP A 84 -2.53 -7.56 19.00
CA TRP A 84 -3.53 -7.46 20.05
C TRP A 84 -3.89 -6.01 20.36
N GLN A 85 -2.89 -5.13 20.49
CA GLN A 85 -3.11 -3.70 20.71
C GLN A 85 -3.91 -3.08 19.57
N LEU A 86 -3.58 -3.40 18.31
CA LEU A 86 -4.32 -2.94 17.15
C LEU A 86 -5.76 -3.50 17.12
N PHE A 87 -5.94 -4.76 17.51
CA PHE A 87 -7.24 -5.41 17.59
C PHE A 87 -8.14 -4.71 18.62
N VAL A 88 -7.69 -4.54 19.86
CA VAL A 88 -8.44 -3.87 20.93
C VAL A 88 -8.77 -2.43 20.57
N LYS A 89 -7.83 -1.71 19.95
CA LYS A 89 -8.06 -0.34 19.46
C LYS A 89 -9.25 -0.27 18.48
N ASN A 90 -9.42 -1.29 17.64
CA ASN A 90 -10.44 -1.33 16.59
C ASN A 90 -11.75 -2.01 17.00
N ALA A 91 -11.72 -3.01 17.88
CA ALA A 91 -12.92 -3.66 18.43
C ALA A 91 -13.53 -2.87 19.60
N GLY A 92 -12.71 -2.10 20.31
CA GLY A 92 -13.08 -1.42 21.55
C GLY A 92 -13.07 -2.34 22.76
N ASP A 93 -13.45 -1.78 23.91
CA ASP A 93 -13.29 -2.44 25.22
C ASP A 93 -14.10 -3.73 25.40
N VAL A 94 -15.07 -3.98 24.52
CA VAL A 94 -15.80 -5.25 24.47
C VAL A 94 -14.87 -6.45 24.27
N ALA A 95 -13.73 -6.26 23.59
CA ALA A 95 -12.72 -7.28 23.39
C ALA A 95 -11.98 -7.66 24.69
N ASN A 96 -11.98 -6.80 25.71
CA ASN A 96 -11.33 -7.05 27.01
C ASN A 96 -12.27 -7.67 28.05
N ARG A 97 -13.52 -7.97 27.68
CA ARG A 97 -14.43 -8.65 28.61
C ARG A 97 -13.95 -10.08 28.84
N VAL A 98 -13.97 -10.52 30.09
CA VAL A 98 -13.48 -11.86 30.52
C VAL A 98 -14.08 -13.02 29.71
N ASP A 99 -15.33 -12.91 29.27
CA ASP A 99 -16.04 -13.92 28.48
C ASP A 99 -15.81 -13.83 26.95
N ILE A 100 -15.16 -12.76 26.47
CA ILE A 100 -14.91 -12.48 25.05
C ILE A 100 -13.41 -12.48 24.73
N GLU A 101 -12.57 -12.00 25.65
CA GLU A 101 -11.13 -11.81 25.46
C GLU A 101 -10.42 -13.06 24.89
N PRO A 102 -10.67 -14.29 25.38
CA PRO A 102 -10.04 -15.47 24.79
C PRO A 102 -10.37 -15.66 23.30
N LEU A 103 -11.63 -15.42 22.91
CA LEU A 103 -12.07 -15.51 21.52
C LEU A 103 -11.53 -14.35 20.68
N ALA A 104 -11.48 -13.15 21.24
CA ALA A 104 -10.92 -11.97 20.58
C ALA A 104 -9.43 -12.14 20.28
N MET A 105 -8.65 -12.66 21.25
CA MET A 105 -7.23 -12.97 21.05
C MET A 105 -7.04 -14.04 19.98
N ASP A 106 -7.85 -15.09 19.99
CA ASP A 106 -7.80 -16.13 18.96
C ASP A 106 -8.11 -15.54 17.58
N ILE A 107 -9.16 -14.72 17.44
CA ILE A 107 -9.48 -14.03 16.18
C ILE A 107 -8.33 -13.13 15.73
N ALA A 108 -7.68 -12.40 16.64
CA ALA A 108 -6.53 -11.57 16.32
C ALA A 108 -5.35 -12.41 15.80
N ARG A 109 -5.10 -13.59 16.38
CA ARG A 109 -4.09 -14.55 15.90
C ARG A 109 -4.42 -15.09 14.52
N GLU A 110 -5.68 -15.43 14.24
CA GLU A 110 -6.12 -15.87 12.89
C GLU A 110 -5.90 -14.79 11.81
N CYS A 111 -5.77 -13.52 12.19
CA CYS A 111 -5.45 -12.45 11.24
C CYS A 111 -3.96 -12.40 10.82
N GLY A 112 -3.10 -13.24 11.41
CA GLY A 112 -1.71 -13.46 10.96
C GLY A 112 -0.81 -12.23 11.02
N GLY A 113 -1.05 -11.32 11.97
CA GLY A 113 -0.25 -10.09 12.12
C GLY A 113 -0.43 -9.05 11.01
N LEU A 114 -1.40 -9.24 10.09
CA LEU A 114 -1.66 -8.30 9.00
C LEU A 114 -2.51 -7.12 9.50
N PRO A 115 -1.99 -5.88 9.52
CA PRO A 115 -2.71 -4.74 10.07
C PRO A 115 -4.09 -4.51 9.43
N LEU A 116 -4.19 -4.73 8.12
CA LEU A 116 -5.45 -4.58 7.38
C LEU A 116 -6.49 -5.62 7.79
N ALA A 117 -6.10 -6.90 7.89
CA ALA A 117 -7.00 -7.97 8.30
C ALA A 117 -7.50 -7.75 9.74
N ILE A 118 -6.58 -7.44 10.66
CA ILE A 118 -6.88 -7.12 12.05
C ILE A 118 -7.89 -5.97 12.13
N THR A 119 -7.62 -4.87 11.42
CA THR A 119 -8.47 -3.67 11.46
C THR A 119 -9.88 -3.96 10.96
N VAL A 120 -10.01 -4.67 9.83
CA VAL A 120 -11.32 -5.02 9.25
C VAL A 120 -12.12 -5.92 10.18
N ILE A 121 -11.50 -7.01 10.65
CA ILE A 121 -12.18 -7.99 11.51
C ILE A 121 -12.55 -7.36 12.87
N ALA A 122 -11.58 -6.72 13.54
CA ALA A 122 -11.82 -6.08 14.83
C ALA A 122 -12.92 -5.01 14.77
N THR A 123 -12.90 -4.17 13.73
CA THR A 123 -13.95 -3.15 13.53
C THR A 123 -15.32 -3.79 13.31
N SER A 124 -15.40 -4.91 12.59
CA SER A 124 -16.65 -5.65 12.40
C SER A 124 -17.20 -6.26 13.70
N MET A 125 -16.35 -6.44 14.72
CA MET A 125 -16.72 -6.97 16.02
C MET A 125 -17.08 -5.89 17.05
N ARG A 126 -16.86 -4.62 16.70
CA ARG A 126 -17.13 -3.49 17.59
C ARG A 126 -18.58 -3.46 18.08
N GLY A 127 -18.74 -3.35 19.39
CA GLY A 127 -20.05 -3.28 20.06
C GLY A 127 -20.81 -4.61 20.15
N LYS A 128 -20.28 -5.72 19.61
CA LYS A 128 -20.91 -7.05 19.74
C LYS A 128 -20.63 -7.62 21.12
N SER A 129 -21.62 -7.58 21.99
CA SER A 129 -21.51 -8.01 23.39
C SER A 129 -21.89 -9.46 23.67
N ARG A 130 -22.42 -10.17 22.66
CA ARG A 130 -22.87 -11.56 22.74
C ARG A 130 -21.75 -12.51 22.36
N VAL A 131 -21.40 -13.45 23.24
CA VAL A 131 -20.30 -14.42 23.06
C VAL A 131 -20.48 -15.26 21.80
N GLU A 132 -21.71 -15.71 21.50
CA GLU A 132 -22.01 -16.53 20.32
C GLU A 132 -21.54 -15.87 19.00
N LEU A 133 -21.60 -14.53 18.91
CA LEU A 133 -21.16 -13.81 17.71
C LEU A 133 -19.64 -13.87 17.51
N TRP A 134 -18.87 -14.00 18.59
CA TRP A 134 -17.42 -14.15 18.56
C TRP A 134 -17.02 -15.58 18.24
N GLU A 135 -17.73 -16.56 18.79
CA GLU A 135 -17.58 -17.97 18.42
C GLU A 135 -17.86 -18.19 16.93
N ASP A 136 -18.95 -17.62 16.42
CA ASP A 136 -19.33 -17.70 15.00
C ASP A 136 -18.28 -17.03 14.09
N ALA A 137 -17.76 -15.86 14.50
CA ALA A 137 -16.72 -15.16 13.75
C ALA A 137 -15.41 -15.97 13.70
N LEU A 138 -14.98 -16.51 14.85
CA LEU A 138 -13.77 -17.33 14.95
C LEU A 138 -13.92 -18.61 14.12
N LYS A 139 -15.08 -19.28 14.21
CA LYS A 139 -15.39 -20.45 13.40
C LYS A 139 -15.39 -20.10 11.91
N SER A 140 -15.99 -18.99 11.52
CA SER A 140 -16.03 -18.55 10.12
C SER A 140 -14.62 -18.28 9.57
N LEU A 141 -13.74 -17.67 10.38
CA LEU A 141 -12.34 -17.43 10.01
C LEU A 141 -11.57 -18.75 9.85
N ARG A 142 -11.67 -19.68 10.81
CA ARG A 142 -10.98 -20.98 10.73
C ARG A 142 -11.51 -21.86 9.60
N MET A 143 -12.81 -21.79 9.33
CA MET A 143 -13.45 -22.53 8.23
C MET A 143 -13.25 -21.85 6.86
N SER A 144 -12.68 -20.64 6.82
CA SER A 144 -12.36 -19.94 5.57
C SER A 144 -11.11 -20.46 4.87
N GLU A 145 -10.63 -21.67 5.23
CA GLU A 145 -9.73 -22.43 4.38
C GLU A 145 -10.25 -22.38 2.96
N PRO A 146 -9.43 -21.95 1.99
CA PRO A 146 -9.82 -22.04 0.61
C PRO A 146 -9.74 -23.51 0.21
N TYR A 147 -10.79 -24.27 0.51
CA TYR A 147 -10.95 -25.65 0.09
C TYR A 147 -10.93 -25.81 -1.43
N ASP A 148 -11.05 -24.71 -2.17
CA ASP A 148 -11.09 -24.69 -3.61
C ASP A 148 -10.07 -23.69 -4.14
N ALA A 149 -9.04 -24.22 -4.81
CA ALA A 149 -8.07 -23.43 -5.56
C ALA A 149 -8.76 -22.48 -6.55
N HIS A 150 -9.97 -22.81 -7.02
CA HIS A 150 -10.79 -21.97 -7.87
C HIS A 150 -11.34 -20.73 -7.14
N VAL A 151 -11.66 -20.85 -5.85
CA VAL A 151 -12.09 -19.70 -5.01
C VAL A 151 -10.90 -18.80 -4.70
N ILE A 152 -9.72 -19.35 -4.37
CA ILE A 152 -8.48 -18.54 -4.26
C ILE A 152 -8.22 -17.84 -5.57
N GLN A 153 -8.25 -18.56 -6.70
CA GLN A 153 -8.00 -17.95 -7.99
C GLN A 153 -9.04 -16.88 -8.32
N LYS A 154 -10.30 -17.05 -7.94
CA LYS A 154 -11.35 -16.05 -8.19
C LYS A 154 -11.18 -14.83 -7.29
N VAL A 155 -10.89 -15.01 -6.00
CA VAL A 155 -10.62 -13.91 -5.06
C VAL A 155 -9.33 -13.19 -5.44
N TYR A 156 -8.26 -13.94 -5.73
CA TYR A 156 -7.02 -13.43 -6.29
C TYR A 156 -7.26 -12.70 -7.60
N LYS A 157 -8.10 -13.22 -8.50
CA LYS A 157 -8.46 -12.54 -9.77
C LYS A 157 -9.26 -11.27 -9.54
N ILE A 158 -10.12 -11.21 -8.52
CA ILE A 158 -10.87 -9.99 -8.15
C ILE A 158 -9.93 -8.95 -7.52
N ILE A 159 -9.06 -9.37 -6.60
CA ILE A 159 -8.05 -8.51 -5.97
C ILE A 159 -7.08 -8.02 -7.06
N LYS A 160 -6.59 -8.92 -7.91
CA LYS A 160 -5.74 -8.61 -9.05
C LYS A 160 -6.44 -7.68 -10.04
N LEU A 161 -7.68 -7.94 -10.45
CA LEU A 161 -8.46 -7.03 -11.29
C LEU A 161 -8.65 -5.65 -10.65
N SER A 162 -8.81 -5.60 -9.32
CA SER A 162 -8.91 -4.33 -8.60
C SER A 162 -7.55 -3.59 -8.60
N LEU A 163 -6.44 -4.33 -8.55
CA LEU A 163 -5.07 -3.82 -8.66
C LEU A 163 -4.77 -3.35 -10.10
N ASP A 164 -5.03 -4.19 -11.09
CA ASP A 164 -4.84 -3.91 -12.52
C ASP A 164 -5.77 -2.76 -12.99
N ASN A 165 -6.95 -2.59 -12.37
CA ASN A 165 -7.83 -1.44 -12.61
C ASN A 165 -7.33 -0.14 -11.95
N LEU A 166 -6.45 -0.21 -10.94
CA LEU A 166 -5.74 0.96 -10.45
C LEU A 166 -4.67 1.37 -11.47
N GLU A 167 -3.90 0.41 -12.01
CA GLU A 167 -2.95 0.64 -13.11
C GLU A 167 -3.65 1.21 -14.37
N SER A 168 -4.84 0.69 -14.71
CA SER A 168 -5.61 1.16 -15.87
C SER A 168 -6.20 2.56 -15.67
N ARG A 169 -6.53 2.95 -14.43
CA ARG A 169 -7.01 4.32 -14.13
C ARG A 169 -5.89 5.35 -14.20
N ASP A 170 -4.65 4.96 -13.89
CA ASP A 170 -3.48 5.83 -14.06
C ASP A 170 -3.11 5.99 -15.55
N ILE A 171 -3.32 4.94 -16.36
CA ILE A 171 -3.19 5.00 -17.83
C ILE A 171 -4.34 5.83 -18.45
N GLU A 172 -5.59 5.70 -18.01
CA GLU A 172 -6.70 6.51 -18.52
C GLU A 172 -6.58 7.99 -18.11
N LEU A 173 -6.11 8.31 -16.90
CA LEU A 173 -5.88 9.69 -16.48
C LEU A 173 -4.73 10.36 -17.24
N SER A 174 -3.67 9.61 -17.59
CA SER A 174 -2.57 10.10 -18.42
C SER A 174 -2.99 10.26 -19.88
N THR A 175 -3.78 9.33 -20.43
CA THR A 175 -4.31 9.40 -21.80
C THR A 175 -5.37 10.52 -21.95
N TYR A 176 -6.22 10.71 -20.93
CA TYR A 176 -7.21 11.81 -20.89
C TYR A 176 -6.55 13.18 -20.74
N ARG A 177 -5.42 13.29 -20.03
CA ARG A 177 -4.62 14.52 -19.99
C ARG A 177 -3.95 14.80 -21.35
N GLN A 178 -3.33 13.80 -21.98
CA GLN A 178 -2.71 13.94 -23.30
C GLN A 178 -3.71 14.36 -24.39
N SER A 179 -4.93 13.84 -24.36
CA SER A 179 -5.99 14.19 -25.32
C SER A 179 -6.62 15.56 -25.08
N LYS A 180 -6.50 16.13 -23.88
CA LYS A 180 -6.94 17.50 -23.56
C LYS A 180 -5.86 18.56 -23.87
N GLU A 181 -4.60 18.16 -23.97
CA GLU A 181 -3.48 19.03 -24.38
C GLU A 181 -3.29 19.06 -25.92
N ALA A 182 -3.95 18.16 -26.65
CA ALA A 182 -3.94 18.09 -28.12
C ALA A 182 -5.12 18.81 -28.82
N LEU A 183 -5.94 19.55 -28.06
CA LEU A 183 -7.06 20.40 -28.50
C LEU A 183 -6.84 21.84 -28.01
#